data_AF-A0A9P6UYN2-F1
#
_entry.id   AF-A0A9P6UYN2-F1
#
_cell.length_a   1.000
_cell.length_b   1.000
_cell.length_c   1.000
_cell.angle_alpha   90.00
_cell.angle_beta   90.00
_cell.angle_gamma   90.00
#
_symmetry.space_group_name_H-M   'P 1'
#
loop_
_entity.id
_entity.type
_entity.pdbx_description
1 polymer ?
#
loop_
_entity_poly.entity_id
_entity_poly.type
_entity_poly.pdbx_seq_one_letter_code
_entity_poly.pdbx_strand_id
1 'polypeptide(L)'
;MTTTNSTLAMESAMLPHAKHVNWQSPETTFRMYLSYVSLVFDVAVLAYHFATPFHPKFYVKTTRRRVLRLHIFTGCLEIMSCIGAFYADDPTNYVYAVAMFALLSHVPSTFYQIPTVLGIKAFLVPSLSMVAALHGYFALNLLMNPTSFYYLQSTYLTVHIYAWSRVFFALYYRFKLFEGHRFSAAMLTSGMLLIPSVLGLHGNIILLITVVTADIVLRNTNKPDFWVSWTTEHPRELASSPEKKVILEALITAAEITNSVEALSTQAVKGRYANICSKIMNANVRNISPRAKAMTVFKAIDVNHDNELSIAEFQDFLLACGITKHEMQSSLMLDGLFEGRKVATFEDFCAWFTKNWIHSNSVTIPHMPKTPRGQAKMIFDTLDSDSSGYLDVEELEHLLVSWGLPSNEAAGYLKQHDKDESKTIDFQEFYTHMPTVWKFAIQSFIDEGKIIISN
;
A
#
# COMPACT_ATOMS: atom_id res chain seq x y z
N MET A 1 65.51 -2.65 47.29
CA MET A 1 64.71 -3.57 46.47
C MET A 1 63.26 -3.15 46.59
N THR A 2 62.77 -2.36 45.64
CA THR A 2 61.37 -1.97 45.55
C THR A 2 61.03 -1.93 44.07
N THR A 3 60.27 -2.94 43.69
CA THR A 3 59.71 -3.20 42.37
C THR A 3 58.67 -2.15 42.01
N THR A 4 58.87 -1.39 40.94
CA THR A 4 57.80 -0.65 40.28
C THR A 4 57.34 -1.42 39.05
N ASN A 5 56.21 -2.10 39.20
CA ASN A 5 55.44 -2.73 38.13
C ASN A 5 55.04 -1.67 37.11
N SER A 6 55.55 -1.79 35.88
CA SER A 6 55.03 -1.10 34.71
C SER A 6 53.76 -1.82 34.24
N THR A 7 52.61 -1.47 34.83
CA THR A 7 51.33 -1.71 34.17
C THR A 7 51.22 -0.72 33.02
N LEU A 8 51.61 -1.16 31.82
CA LEU A 8 51.20 -0.59 30.55
C LEU A 8 49.67 -0.64 30.50
N ALA A 9 49.01 0.40 31.03
CA ALA A 9 47.65 0.70 30.66
C ALA A 9 47.69 0.99 29.15
N MET A 10 47.09 0.09 28.38
CA MET A 10 46.86 0.28 26.96
C MET A 10 45.85 1.41 26.83
N GLU A 11 46.34 2.65 26.86
CA GLU A 11 45.56 3.85 26.63
C GLU A 11 44.99 3.72 25.22
N SER A 12 43.68 3.44 25.14
CA SER A 12 42.92 3.46 23.90
C SER A 12 43.16 4.81 23.26
N ALA A 13 44.02 4.86 22.23
CA ALA A 13 44.34 6.08 21.52
C ALA A 13 43.04 6.71 21.02
N MET A 14 42.60 7.80 21.67
CA MET A 14 41.44 8.56 21.23
C MET A 14 41.68 8.96 19.79
N LEU A 15 40.78 8.59 18.90
CA LEU A 15 40.86 9.02 17.51
C LEU A 15 40.79 10.56 17.48
N PRO A 16 41.62 11.24 16.67
CA PRO A 16 41.50 12.68 16.47
C PRO A 16 40.21 12.93 15.70
N HIS A 17 39.12 13.06 16.43
CA HIS A 17 37.84 13.40 15.85
C HIS A 17 37.86 14.85 15.42
N ALA A 18 37.32 15.12 14.24
CA ALA A 18 37.07 16.49 13.79
C ALA A 18 36.13 17.14 14.81
N LYS A 19 36.72 17.83 15.79
CA LYS A 19 36.01 18.56 16.83
C LYS A 19 35.08 19.54 16.14
N HIS A 20 33.78 19.29 16.31
CA HIS A 20 32.68 20.14 15.91
C HIS A 20 32.37 20.15 14.40
N VAL A 21 31.06 20.23 14.13
CA VAL A 21 30.52 20.52 12.81
C VAL A 21 31.18 21.79 12.26
N ASN A 22 31.82 21.67 11.09
CA ASN A 22 32.43 22.82 10.43
C ASN A 22 31.37 23.71 9.77
N TRP A 23 30.78 24.61 10.55
CA TRP A 23 29.77 25.58 10.09
C TRP A 23 30.30 26.61 9.08
N GLN A 24 31.62 26.73 8.91
CA GLN A 24 32.20 27.65 7.94
C GLN A 24 32.16 27.09 6.51
N SER A 25 32.04 25.76 6.36
CA SER A 25 31.87 25.11 5.07
C SER A 25 30.42 25.23 4.61
N PRO A 26 30.11 25.91 3.49
CA PRO A 26 28.74 26.05 2.99
C PRO A 26 28.06 24.71 2.72
N GLU A 27 28.83 23.73 2.21
CA GLU A 27 28.34 22.38 1.95
C GLU A 27 27.99 21.65 3.24
N THR A 28 28.88 21.67 4.23
CA THR A 28 28.65 21.04 5.54
C THR A 28 27.43 21.66 6.23
N THR A 29 27.33 22.99 6.20
CA THR A 29 26.21 23.73 6.76
C THR A 29 24.89 23.37 6.08
N PHE A 30 24.84 23.35 4.76
CA PHE A 30 23.64 22.93 4.01
C PHE A 30 23.20 21.51 4.40
N ARG A 31 24.14 20.56 4.40
CA ARG A 31 23.87 19.15 4.74
C ARG A 31 23.40 19.00 6.20
N MET A 32 23.89 19.83 7.12
CA MET A 32 23.42 19.85 8.51
C MET A 32 22.01 20.43 8.67
N TYR A 33 21.67 21.49 7.93
CA TYR A 33 20.29 21.98 7.92
C TYR A 33 19.32 20.91 7.40
N LEU A 34 19.69 20.25 6.31
CA LEU A 34 18.91 19.12 5.78
C LEU A 34 18.80 17.99 6.80
N SER A 35 19.87 17.70 7.54
CA SER A 35 19.90 16.70 8.62
C SER A 35 18.90 17.02 9.74
N TYR A 36 18.83 18.28 10.20
CA TYR A 36 17.85 18.66 11.24
C TYR A 36 16.41 18.64 10.76
N VAL A 37 16.15 19.15 9.55
CA VAL A 37 14.81 19.10 8.96
C VAL A 37 14.35 17.64 8.84
N SER A 38 15.25 16.77 8.40
CA SER A 38 14.98 15.33 8.29
C SER A 38 14.64 14.72 9.66
N LEU A 39 15.41 15.06 10.71
CA LEU A 39 15.15 14.56 12.06
C LEU A 39 13.77 14.97 12.59
N VAL A 40 13.36 16.22 12.36
CA VAL A 40 12.02 16.70 12.74
C VAL A 40 10.94 15.87 12.05
N PHE A 41 11.13 15.56 10.77
CA PHE A 41 10.20 14.71 10.03
C PHE A 41 10.20 13.26 10.52
N ASP A 42 11.34 12.68 10.88
CA ASP A 42 11.38 11.35 11.47
C ASP A 42 10.61 11.29 12.79
N VAL A 43 10.78 12.28 13.68
CA VAL A 43 10.02 12.36 14.94
C VAL A 43 8.52 12.47 14.65
N ALA A 44 8.11 13.32 13.71
CA ALA A 44 6.70 13.49 13.34
C ALA A 44 6.10 12.21 12.74
N VAL A 45 6.82 11.55 11.83
CA VAL A 45 6.41 10.29 11.17
C VAL A 45 6.32 9.16 12.20
N LEU A 46 7.29 9.07 13.10
CA LEU A 46 7.33 8.05 14.14
C LEU A 46 6.19 8.26 15.15
N ALA A 47 5.94 9.50 15.58
CA ALA A 47 4.80 9.84 16.43
C ALA A 47 3.46 9.47 15.77
N TYR A 48 3.28 9.80 14.49
CA TYR A 48 2.11 9.39 13.71
C TYR A 48 1.95 7.87 13.68
N HIS A 49 3.03 7.12 13.44
CA HIS A 49 2.99 5.65 13.39
C HIS A 49 2.82 4.97 14.75
N PHE A 50 3.17 5.62 15.86
CA PHE A 50 2.81 5.12 17.19
C PHE A 50 1.33 5.36 17.53
N ALA A 51 0.73 6.41 16.97
CA ALA A 51 -0.69 6.72 17.17
C ALA A 51 -1.62 5.98 16.19
N THR A 52 -1.12 5.57 15.02
CA THR A 52 -1.92 4.94 13.96
C THR A 52 -1.53 3.47 13.72
N PRO A 53 -2.50 2.55 13.57
CA PRO A 53 -2.19 1.14 13.31
C PRO A 53 -1.40 0.98 12.01
N PHE A 54 -0.37 0.12 12.02
CA PHE A 54 0.38 -0.21 10.79
C PHE A 54 -0.51 -0.82 9.71
N HIS A 55 0.01 -0.85 8.48
CA HIS A 55 -0.64 -1.52 7.37
C HIS A 55 -0.74 -3.06 7.60
N PRO A 56 -1.88 -3.73 7.29
CA PRO A 56 -2.17 -5.13 7.61
C PRO A 56 -1.12 -6.13 7.17
N LYS A 57 -0.45 -5.85 6.04
CA LYS A 57 0.64 -6.67 5.50
C LYS A 57 1.78 -7.00 6.47
N PHE A 58 1.95 -6.20 7.54
CA PHE A 58 2.96 -6.46 8.57
C PHE A 58 2.44 -7.31 9.74
N TYR A 59 1.15 -7.62 9.78
CA TYR A 59 0.51 -8.47 10.80
C TYR A 59 0.23 -9.88 10.30
N VAL A 60 0.14 -10.07 8.98
CA VAL A 60 -0.13 -11.38 8.37
C VAL A 60 0.98 -12.39 8.65
N LYS A 61 2.25 -11.97 8.56
CA LYS A 61 3.41 -12.83 8.87
C LYS A 61 4.13 -12.34 10.13
N THR A 62 4.15 -13.18 11.17
CA THR A 62 4.82 -12.89 12.45
C THR A 62 6.31 -12.60 12.28
N THR A 63 7.00 -13.28 11.37
CA THR A 63 8.40 -13.02 11.01
C THR A 63 8.59 -11.60 10.47
N ARG A 64 7.72 -11.16 9.55
CA ARG A 64 7.77 -9.82 8.95
C ARG A 64 7.55 -8.74 10.00
N ARG A 65 6.66 -8.98 10.95
CA ARG A 65 6.43 -8.10 12.10
C ARG A 65 7.66 -7.95 12.99
N ARG A 66 8.35 -9.05 13.28
CA ARG A 66 9.58 -9.05 14.09
C ARG A 66 10.69 -8.29 13.39
N VAL A 67 10.89 -8.53 12.08
CA VAL A 67 11.90 -7.82 11.29
C VAL A 67 11.60 -6.32 11.19
N LEU A 68 10.34 -5.93 10.97
CA LEU A 68 9.96 -4.51 10.96
C LEU A 68 10.24 -3.82 12.31
N ARG A 69 9.91 -4.48 13.43
CA ARG A 69 10.21 -3.93 14.77
C ARG A 69 11.70 -3.78 14.99
N LEU A 70 12.49 -4.79 14.62
CA LEU A 70 13.93 -4.75 14.68
C LEU A 70 14.48 -3.59 13.83
N HIS A 71 14.02 -3.45 12.59
CA HIS A 71 14.41 -2.39 11.66
C HIS A 71 14.17 -0.99 12.22
N ILE A 72 12.97 -0.72 12.74
CA ILE A 72 12.63 0.58 13.34
C ILE A 72 13.49 0.83 14.58
N PHE A 73 13.62 -0.18 15.45
CA PHE A 73 14.39 -0.05 16.69
C PHE A 73 15.86 0.26 16.41
N THR A 74 16.51 -0.51 15.52
CA THR A 74 17.92 -0.29 15.19
C THR A 74 18.14 0.97 14.37
N GLY A 75 17.19 1.38 13.53
CA GLY A 75 17.22 2.68 12.87
C GLY A 75 17.16 3.86 13.85
N CYS A 76 16.32 3.77 14.89
CA CYS A 76 16.28 4.79 15.94
C CYS A 76 17.60 4.85 16.72
N LEU A 77 18.17 3.70 17.09
CA LEU A 77 19.46 3.63 17.76
C LEU A 77 20.59 4.19 16.90
N GLU A 78 20.55 3.95 15.59
CA GLU A 78 21.49 4.51 14.64
C GLU A 78 21.41 6.04 14.58
N ILE A 79 20.21 6.60 14.44
CA ILE A 79 19.98 8.07 14.45
C ILE A 79 20.46 8.69 15.76
N MET A 80 20.10 8.10 16.91
CA MET A 80 20.54 8.56 18.23
C MET A 80 22.06 8.51 18.37
N SER A 81 22.70 7.45 17.86
CA SER A 81 24.15 7.30 17.89
C SER A 81 24.82 8.36 17.01
N CYS A 82 24.28 8.67 15.84
CA CYS A 82 24.80 9.76 15.00
C CYS A 82 24.71 11.12 15.70
N ILE A 83 23.58 11.42 16.36
CA ILE A 83 23.42 12.66 17.13
C ILE A 83 24.47 12.72 18.25
N GLY A 84 24.66 11.62 18.98
CA GLY A 84 25.74 11.49 19.97
C GLY A 84 27.12 11.75 19.34
N ALA A 85 27.40 11.18 18.17
CA ALA A 85 28.66 11.35 17.45
C ALA A 85 28.90 12.79 16.96
N PHE A 86 27.86 13.57 16.66
CA PHE A 86 28.03 14.97 16.23
C PHE A 86 28.46 15.91 17.36
N TYR A 87 28.14 15.56 18.62
CA TYR A 87 28.24 16.49 19.74
C TYR A 87 29.03 15.99 20.95
N ALA A 88 29.33 14.69 21.04
CA ALA A 88 30.14 14.15 22.12
C ALA A 88 31.59 14.65 22.02
N ASP A 89 32.22 14.86 23.18
CA ASP A 89 33.64 15.18 23.26
C ASP A 89 34.51 14.04 22.71
N ASP A 90 34.09 12.79 22.95
CA ASP A 90 34.64 11.59 22.33
C ASP A 90 33.53 10.83 21.55
N PRO A 91 33.45 11.01 20.22
CA PRO A 91 32.47 10.34 19.39
C PRO A 91 32.85 8.92 18.99
N THR A 92 34.02 8.38 19.41
CA THR A 92 34.54 7.07 18.97
C THR A 92 33.51 5.95 19.08
N ASN A 93 32.94 5.79 20.29
CA ASN A 93 31.98 4.73 20.57
C ASN A 93 30.68 4.91 19.79
N TYR A 94 30.24 6.17 19.62
CA TYR A 94 29.04 6.49 18.87
C TYR A 94 29.22 6.18 17.38
N VAL A 95 30.36 6.52 16.78
CA VAL A 95 30.67 6.22 15.38
C VAL A 95 30.64 4.71 15.12
N TYR A 96 31.28 3.92 15.97
CA TYR A 96 31.22 2.46 15.85
C TYR A 96 29.80 1.93 16.05
N ALA A 97 29.03 2.49 16.99
CA ALA A 97 27.63 2.11 17.18
C ALA A 97 26.78 2.39 15.93
N VAL A 98 26.93 3.55 15.29
CA VAL A 98 26.27 3.89 14.01
C VAL A 98 26.55 2.83 12.96
N ALA A 99 27.83 2.54 12.70
CA ALA A 99 28.22 1.58 11.69
C ALA A 99 27.68 0.17 11.99
N MET A 100 27.68 -0.25 13.26
CA MET A 100 27.20 -1.56 13.68
C MET A 100 25.68 -1.70 13.56
N PHE A 101 24.90 -0.70 14.01
CA PHE A 101 23.44 -0.72 13.86
C PHE A 101 23.03 -0.75 12.38
N ALA A 102 23.71 0.06 11.56
CA ALA A 102 23.50 0.09 10.11
C ALA A 102 23.79 -1.27 9.45
N LEU A 103 25.01 -1.79 9.61
CA LEU A 103 25.49 -2.98 8.88
C LEU A 103 24.89 -4.29 9.38
N LEU A 104 24.73 -4.47 10.70
CA LEU A 104 24.27 -5.74 11.25
C LEU A 104 22.75 -5.89 11.23
N SER A 105 22.00 -4.79 11.22
CA SER A 105 20.56 -4.84 11.39
C SER A 105 19.78 -3.96 10.43
N HIS A 106 20.07 -2.67 10.35
CA HIS A 106 19.21 -1.75 9.61
C HIS A 106 19.24 -2.01 8.09
N VAL A 107 20.42 -2.14 7.49
CA VAL A 107 20.60 -2.44 6.06
C VAL A 107 20.08 -3.84 5.72
N PRO A 108 20.45 -4.94 6.41
CA PRO A 108 19.92 -6.27 6.10
C PRO A 108 18.40 -6.37 6.24
N SER A 109 17.83 -5.76 7.30
CA SER A 109 16.37 -5.73 7.49
C SER A 109 15.67 -4.92 6.42
N THR A 110 16.31 -3.88 5.86
CA THR A 110 15.80 -3.14 4.70
C THR A 110 15.74 -4.04 3.48
N PHE A 111 16.84 -4.72 3.13
CA PHE A 111 16.87 -5.64 1.98
C PHE A 111 15.82 -6.74 2.06
N TYR A 112 15.60 -7.30 3.26
CA TYR A 112 14.54 -8.29 3.48
C TYR A 112 13.14 -7.73 3.19
N GLN A 113 12.91 -6.43 3.43
CA GLN A 113 11.61 -5.79 3.27
C GLN A 113 11.33 -5.29 1.84
N ILE A 114 12.37 -4.99 1.04
CA ILE A 114 12.24 -4.42 -0.31
C ILE A 114 11.29 -5.20 -1.24
N PRO A 115 11.34 -6.55 -1.34
CA PRO A 115 10.44 -7.31 -2.23
C PRO A 115 8.95 -7.09 -1.94
N THR A 116 8.66 -6.57 -0.75
CA THR A 116 7.31 -6.42 -0.21
C THR A 116 6.78 -4.97 -0.28
N VAL A 117 7.51 -4.11 -0.98
CA VAL A 117 7.12 -2.72 -1.26
C VAL A 117 5.86 -2.69 -2.15
N LEU A 118 5.01 -1.67 -1.91
CA LEU A 118 3.85 -1.36 -2.74
C LEU A 118 4.26 -0.39 -3.87
N GLY A 119 3.36 -0.06 -4.79
CA GLY A 119 3.64 0.80 -5.96
C GLY A 119 4.28 0.07 -7.13
N ILE A 120 4.79 0.84 -8.10
CA ILE A 120 5.47 0.34 -9.31
C ILE A 120 6.79 -0.32 -8.93
N LYS A 121 6.80 -1.65 -8.84
CA LYS A 121 7.98 -2.43 -8.44
C LYS A 121 9.14 -2.30 -9.40
N ALA A 122 8.86 -2.12 -10.70
CA ALA A 122 9.86 -1.87 -11.75
C ALA A 122 10.83 -0.74 -11.41
N PHE A 123 10.33 0.33 -10.80
CA PHE A 123 11.14 1.45 -10.36
C PHE A 123 11.58 1.29 -8.91
N LEU A 124 10.66 0.90 -8.02
CA LEU A 124 10.89 0.96 -6.58
C LEU A 124 11.88 -0.07 -6.07
N VAL A 125 11.82 -1.31 -6.57
CA VAL A 125 12.72 -2.38 -6.12
C VAL A 125 14.18 -2.05 -6.43
N PRO A 126 14.59 -1.69 -7.67
CA PRO A 126 15.97 -1.30 -7.93
C PRO A 126 16.37 -0.03 -7.20
N SER A 127 15.50 0.98 -7.13
CA SER A 127 15.80 2.25 -6.45
C SER A 127 16.06 2.06 -4.95
N LEU A 128 15.19 1.32 -4.25
CA LEU A 128 15.35 1.03 -2.83
C LEU A 128 16.56 0.14 -2.57
N SER A 129 16.85 -0.81 -3.48
CA SER A 129 18.04 -1.67 -3.36
C SER A 129 19.31 -0.85 -3.47
N MET A 130 19.36 0.10 -4.42
CA MET A 130 20.48 1.01 -4.58
C MET A 130 20.67 1.90 -3.37
N VAL A 131 19.60 2.50 -2.84
CA VAL A 131 19.70 3.37 -1.66
C VAL A 131 20.10 2.59 -0.41
N ALA A 132 19.57 1.39 -0.21
CA ALA A 132 19.97 0.51 0.89
C ALA A 132 21.45 0.10 0.77
N ALA A 133 21.91 -0.19 -0.45
CA ALA A 133 23.33 -0.46 -0.71
C ALA A 133 24.20 0.78 -0.47
N LEU A 134 23.75 1.96 -0.86
CA LEU A 134 24.45 3.22 -0.62
C LEU A 134 24.59 3.54 0.88
N HIS A 135 23.53 3.29 1.64
CA HIS A 135 23.57 3.42 3.09
C HIS A 135 24.57 2.44 3.72
N GLY A 136 24.55 1.17 3.30
CA GLY A 136 25.56 0.17 3.70
C GLY A 136 26.98 0.54 3.29
N TYR A 137 27.17 1.14 2.11
CA TYR A 137 28.46 1.63 1.64
C TYR A 137 29.01 2.72 2.57
N PHE A 138 28.21 3.73 2.93
CA PHE A 138 28.67 4.77 3.85
C PHE A 138 28.93 4.23 5.26
N ALA A 139 28.09 3.33 5.77
CA ALA A 139 28.31 2.69 7.06
C ALA A 139 29.60 1.83 7.09
N LEU A 140 29.89 1.10 6.01
CA LEU A 140 31.13 0.31 5.89
C LEU A 140 32.36 1.22 5.82
N ASN A 141 32.29 2.30 5.04
CA ASN A 141 33.40 3.25 4.94
C ASN A 141 33.59 4.04 6.24
N LEU A 142 32.51 4.30 6.99
CA LEU A 142 32.58 4.87 8.34
C LEU A 142 33.29 3.92 9.32
N LEU A 143 33.03 2.62 9.24
CA LEU A 143 33.71 1.62 10.06
C LEU A 143 35.23 1.59 9.77
N MET A 144 35.61 1.69 8.50
CA MET A 144 37.01 1.73 8.07
C MET A 144 37.69 3.07 8.35
N ASN A 145 36.94 4.17 8.31
CA ASN A 145 37.43 5.53 8.48
C ASN A 145 36.61 6.27 9.56
N PRO A 146 36.74 5.89 10.83
CA PRO A 146 35.88 6.36 11.92
C PRO A 146 36.03 7.85 12.24
N THR A 147 37.08 8.53 11.74
CA THR A 147 37.28 9.97 11.90
C THR A 147 36.60 10.81 10.82
N SER A 148 36.02 10.18 9.79
CA SER A 148 35.45 10.89 8.65
C SER A 148 34.05 11.45 8.95
N PHE A 149 33.98 12.77 9.15
CA PHE A 149 32.71 13.48 9.29
C PHE A 149 31.81 13.31 8.06
N TYR A 150 32.40 13.24 6.86
CA TYR A 150 31.65 13.02 5.62
C TYR A 150 30.89 11.69 5.67
N TYR A 151 31.55 10.59 6.04
CA TYR A 151 30.89 9.28 6.11
C TYR A 151 29.86 9.23 7.23
N LEU A 152 30.13 9.84 8.39
CA LEU A 152 29.16 9.94 9.48
C LEU A 152 27.89 10.67 9.02
N GLN A 153 28.05 11.85 8.40
CA GLN A 153 26.93 12.65 7.92
C GLN A 153 26.20 12.00 6.74
N SER A 154 26.90 11.29 5.85
CA SER A 154 26.27 10.56 4.74
C SER A 154 25.45 9.36 5.22
N THR A 155 25.96 8.59 6.20
CA THR A 155 25.19 7.52 6.86
C THR A 155 23.95 8.07 7.52
N TYR A 156 24.08 9.21 8.22
CA TYR A 156 22.95 9.92 8.81
C TYR A 156 21.92 10.36 7.76
N LEU A 157 22.31 11.04 6.69
CA LEU A 157 21.36 11.52 5.68
C LEU A 157 20.65 10.36 4.95
N THR A 158 21.36 9.27 4.68
CA THR A 158 20.78 8.12 3.95
C THR A 158 19.73 7.35 4.76
N VAL A 159 19.84 7.27 6.09
CA VAL A 159 18.80 6.62 6.91
C VAL A 159 17.47 7.42 6.90
N HIS A 160 17.53 8.74 6.71
CA HIS A 160 16.36 9.63 6.72
C HIS A 160 15.54 9.63 5.42
N ILE A 161 15.98 8.92 4.37
CA ILE A 161 15.25 8.89 3.09
C ILE A 161 13.82 8.39 3.24
N TYR A 162 13.58 7.51 4.22
CA TYR A 162 12.25 7.03 4.56
C TYR A 162 11.33 8.13 5.10
N ALA A 163 11.83 9.06 5.91
CA ALA A 163 11.05 10.16 6.47
C ALA A 163 10.45 11.05 5.37
N TRP A 164 11.31 11.49 4.45
CA TRP A 164 10.93 12.30 3.29
C TRP A 164 9.92 11.59 2.39
N SER A 165 10.07 10.27 2.25
CA SER A 165 9.13 9.40 1.55
C SER A 165 7.70 9.52 2.11
N ARG A 166 7.55 9.69 3.43
CA ARG A 166 6.25 9.88 4.11
C ARG A 166 5.74 11.30 4.03
N VAL A 167 6.64 12.28 4.15
CA VAL A 167 6.30 13.70 4.03
C VAL A 167 5.74 14.00 2.64
N PHE A 168 6.43 13.57 1.58
CA PHE A 168 5.93 13.76 0.22
C PHE A 168 4.62 13.03 -0.03
N PHE A 169 4.46 11.82 0.51
CA PHE A 169 3.18 11.12 0.42
C PHE A 169 2.04 11.92 1.06
N ALA A 170 2.25 12.45 2.27
CA ALA A 170 1.25 13.27 2.97
C ALA A 170 0.95 14.58 2.22
N LEU A 171 1.97 15.23 1.65
CA LEU A 171 1.80 16.43 0.83
C LEU A 171 0.98 16.12 -0.44
N TYR A 172 1.33 15.06 -1.17
CA TYR A 172 0.62 14.67 -2.38
C TYR A 172 -0.83 14.29 -2.08
N TYR A 173 -1.07 13.62 -0.96
CA TYR A 173 -2.43 13.37 -0.49
C TYR A 173 -3.20 14.67 -0.21
N ARG A 174 -2.62 15.59 0.57
CA ARG A 174 -3.27 16.86 0.98
C ARG A 174 -3.64 17.76 -0.20
N PHE A 175 -2.84 17.73 -1.26
CA PHE A 175 -3.02 18.55 -2.46
C PHE A 175 -3.61 17.77 -3.64
N LYS A 176 -3.99 16.50 -3.46
CA LYS A 176 -4.55 15.64 -4.51
C LYS A 176 -3.64 15.52 -5.74
N LEU A 177 -2.32 15.46 -5.53
CA LEU A 177 -1.33 15.28 -6.58
C LEU A 177 -1.11 13.79 -6.85
N PHE A 178 -0.78 13.44 -8.10
CA PHE A 178 -0.41 12.08 -8.55
C PHE A 178 -1.41 10.98 -8.14
N GLU A 179 -2.72 11.24 -8.23
CA GLU A 179 -3.74 10.25 -7.87
C GLU A 179 -3.52 8.92 -8.61
N GLY A 180 -3.70 7.80 -7.90
CA GLY A 180 -3.38 6.46 -8.42
C GLY A 180 -1.90 6.10 -8.47
N HIS A 181 -0.97 7.04 -8.30
CA HIS A 181 0.49 6.81 -8.38
C HIS A 181 1.28 7.50 -7.24
N ARG A 182 0.58 7.95 -6.19
CA ARG A 182 1.13 8.80 -5.12
C ARG A 182 2.32 8.17 -4.42
N PHE A 183 2.28 6.85 -4.22
CA PHE A 183 3.31 6.15 -3.48
C PHE A 183 4.63 6.16 -4.26
N SER A 184 4.62 5.71 -5.51
CA SER A 184 5.83 5.73 -6.34
C SER A 184 6.36 7.14 -6.58
N ALA A 185 5.46 8.11 -6.81
CA ALA A 185 5.84 9.52 -6.97
C ALA A 185 6.55 10.05 -5.72
N ALA A 186 6.02 9.79 -4.52
CA ALA A 186 6.63 10.24 -3.27
C ALA A 186 8.02 9.61 -3.03
N MET A 187 8.20 8.33 -3.40
CA MET A 187 9.51 7.67 -3.29
C MET A 187 10.53 8.28 -4.25
N LEU A 188 10.13 8.54 -5.49
CA LEU A 188 10.98 9.18 -6.49
C LEU A 188 11.41 10.58 -6.03
N THR A 189 10.48 11.41 -5.58
CA THR A 189 10.80 12.77 -5.09
C THR A 189 11.73 12.75 -3.88
N SER A 190 11.52 11.81 -2.94
CA SER A 190 12.43 11.62 -1.81
C SER A 190 13.86 11.28 -2.26
N GLY A 191 13.99 10.33 -3.19
CA GLY A 191 15.29 9.97 -3.78
C GLY A 191 15.97 11.14 -4.47
N MET A 192 15.23 11.86 -5.32
CA MET A 192 15.77 13.02 -6.05
C MET A 192 16.19 14.17 -5.13
N LEU A 193 15.62 14.28 -3.94
CA LEU A 193 16.00 15.27 -2.93
C LEU A 193 17.25 14.84 -2.13
N LEU A 194 17.26 13.61 -1.58
CA LEU A 194 18.32 13.21 -0.65
C LEU A 194 19.56 12.61 -1.30
N ILE A 195 19.43 11.87 -2.41
CA ILE A 195 20.61 11.26 -3.06
C ILE A 195 21.66 12.33 -3.44
N PRO A 196 21.28 13.52 -3.97
CA PRO A 196 22.25 14.56 -4.25
C PRO A 196 22.91 15.18 -3.02
N SER A 197 22.31 15.05 -1.83
CA SER A 197 22.92 15.56 -0.61
C SER A 197 24.13 14.76 -0.13
N VAL A 198 24.33 13.55 -0.69
CA VAL A 198 25.45 12.65 -0.34
C VAL A 198 26.37 12.37 -1.53
N LEU A 199 25.81 12.29 -2.74
CA LEU A 199 26.52 11.98 -3.98
C LEU A 199 26.36 13.10 -5.03
N GLY A 200 25.94 14.32 -4.70
CA GLY A 200 25.71 15.36 -5.70
C GLY A 200 24.80 14.93 -6.88
N LEU A 201 24.92 15.63 -8.01
CA LEU A 201 24.08 15.32 -9.18
C LEU A 201 24.35 13.92 -9.76
N HIS A 202 25.56 13.39 -9.60
CA HIS A 202 25.92 12.07 -10.12
C HIS A 202 25.12 10.94 -9.45
N GLY A 203 24.70 11.11 -8.20
CA GLY A 203 23.84 10.12 -7.53
C GLY A 203 22.49 9.90 -8.24
N ASN A 204 21.87 10.95 -8.77
CA ASN A 204 20.62 10.81 -9.53
C ASN A 204 20.84 10.14 -10.89
N ILE A 205 21.99 10.37 -11.52
CA ILE A 205 22.38 9.67 -12.76
C ILE A 205 22.56 8.17 -12.47
N ILE A 206 23.22 7.82 -11.37
CA ILE A 206 23.40 6.42 -10.94
C ILE A 206 22.04 5.76 -10.65
N LEU A 207 21.10 6.48 -10.04
CA LEU A 207 19.74 6.01 -9.83
C LEU A 207 19.06 5.63 -11.15
N LEU A 208 19.09 6.53 -12.13
CA LEU A 208 18.50 6.30 -13.44
C LEU A 208 19.14 5.11 -14.15
N ILE A 209 20.48 5.04 -14.16
CA ILE A 209 21.21 3.91 -14.76
C ILE A 209 20.82 2.61 -14.08
N THR A 210 20.76 2.59 -12.74
CA THR A 210 20.41 1.38 -11.98
C THR A 210 19.00 0.89 -12.30
N VAL A 211 18.02 1.80 -12.39
CA VAL A 211 16.65 1.45 -12.77
C VAL A 211 16.59 0.91 -14.21
N VAL A 212 17.23 1.60 -15.16
CA VAL A 212 17.23 1.19 -16.58
C VAL A 212 17.93 -0.15 -16.77
N THR A 213 19.10 -0.35 -16.14
CA THR A 213 19.82 -1.63 -16.21
C THR A 213 19.01 -2.76 -15.59
N ALA A 214 18.40 -2.54 -14.42
CA ALA A 214 17.54 -3.54 -13.79
C ALA A 214 16.33 -3.88 -14.67
N ASP A 215 15.71 -2.88 -15.28
CA ASP A 215 14.59 -3.06 -16.20
C ASP A 215 15.01 -3.90 -17.42
N ILE A 216 16.13 -3.60 -18.08
CA ILE A 216 16.67 -4.39 -19.21
C ILE A 216 16.93 -5.85 -18.82
N VAL A 217 17.62 -6.07 -17.69
CA VAL A 217 17.99 -7.42 -17.23
C VAL A 217 16.76 -8.24 -16.90
N LEU A 218 15.82 -7.66 -16.15
CA LEU A 218 14.60 -8.35 -15.78
C LEU A 218 13.76 -8.63 -17.04
N ARG A 219 13.63 -7.70 -17.99
CA ARG A 219 12.84 -7.88 -19.23
C ARG A 219 13.30 -9.08 -20.04
N ASN A 220 14.60 -9.31 -20.09
CA ASN A 220 15.18 -10.44 -20.80
C ASN A 220 14.93 -11.80 -20.12
N THR A 221 14.48 -11.82 -18.86
CA THR A 221 14.39 -13.04 -18.04
C THR A 221 12.97 -13.41 -17.63
N ASN A 222 11.97 -12.55 -17.86
CA ASN A 222 10.59 -12.74 -17.37
C ASN A 222 9.52 -12.64 -18.47
N LYS A 223 8.40 -13.33 -18.25
CA LYS A 223 7.25 -13.39 -19.17
C LYS A 223 6.42 -12.08 -19.19
N PRO A 224 5.62 -11.80 -20.24
CA PRO A 224 4.79 -10.60 -20.34
C PRO A 224 3.86 -10.36 -19.14
N ASP A 225 3.24 -11.39 -18.57
CA ASP A 225 2.31 -11.24 -17.45
C ASP A 225 3.00 -10.76 -16.17
N PHE A 226 4.25 -11.17 -15.96
CA PHE A 226 5.09 -10.63 -14.88
C PHE A 226 5.28 -9.12 -15.06
N TRP A 227 5.48 -8.66 -16.30
CA TRP A 227 5.71 -7.25 -16.59
C TRP A 227 4.52 -6.38 -16.24
N VAL A 228 3.31 -6.81 -16.64
CA VAL A 228 2.08 -6.09 -16.27
C VAL A 228 2.03 -5.92 -14.76
N SER A 229 2.19 -7.00 -13.99
CA SER A 229 2.21 -6.93 -12.52
C SER A 229 3.34 -6.05 -11.96
N TRP A 230 4.53 -6.09 -12.57
CA TRP A 230 5.73 -5.41 -12.10
C TRP A 230 5.73 -3.91 -12.38
N THR A 231 5.09 -3.48 -13.47
CA THR A 231 4.99 -2.07 -13.88
C THR A 231 3.72 -1.38 -13.45
N THR A 232 2.70 -2.12 -13.02
CA THR A 232 1.46 -1.53 -12.49
C THR A 232 1.72 -0.94 -11.10
N GLU A 233 1.18 0.26 -10.83
CA GLU A 233 1.13 0.74 -9.46
C GLU A 233 0.21 -0.19 -8.68
N HIS A 234 0.75 -0.75 -7.59
CA HIS A 234 -0.06 -1.32 -6.51
C HIS A 234 -0.18 -0.26 -5.43
N PRO A 235 -1.03 0.78 -5.57
CA PRO A 235 -1.03 1.87 -4.62
C PRO A 235 -1.35 1.33 -3.23
N ARG A 236 -0.78 2.01 -2.25
CA ARG A 236 -1.20 1.91 -0.85
C ARG A 236 -2.69 2.23 -0.67
N GLU A 237 -3.24 2.92 -1.66
CA GLU A 237 -4.64 3.30 -1.85
C GLU A 237 -5.37 2.38 -2.85
N LEU A 238 -4.80 1.30 -3.42
CA LEU A 238 -5.54 0.42 -4.36
C LEU A 238 -6.57 -0.48 -3.66
N ALA A 239 -6.63 -0.46 -2.33
CA ALA A 239 -7.85 -0.85 -1.62
C ALA A 239 -9.05 0.04 -2.03
N SER A 240 -8.78 1.24 -2.57
CA SER A 240 -9.74 2.29 -2.97
C SER A 240 -9.84 2.58 -4.46
N SER A 241 -9.22 1.81 -5.36
CA SER A 241 -9.13 2.24 -6.75
C SER A 241 -10.32 1.91 -7.64
N PRO A 242 -10.59 2.81 -8.60
CA PRO A 242 -11.93 3.11 -9.06
C PRO A 242 -12.31 2.29 -10.28
N GLU A 243 -11.54 1.32 -10.76
CA GLU A 243 -11.92 0.58 -11.97
C GLU A 243 -13.14 -0.32 -11.75
N LYS A 244 -13.32 -0.81 -10.51
CA LYS A 244 -14.59 -1.40 -10.06
C LYS A 244 -15.63 -0.34 -9.68
N LYS A 245 -15.16 0.83 -9.21
CA LYS A 245 -15.98 1.94 -8.76
C LYS A 245 -16.58 2.75 -9.91
N VAL A 246 -15.94 2.87 -11.07
CA VAL A 246 -16.42 3.60 -12.27
C VAL A 246 -17.48 2.79 -12.97
N ILE A 247 -17.34 1.46 -13.01
CA ILE A 247 -18.35 0.59 -13.58
C ILE A 247 -19.54 0.52 -12.66
N LEU A 248 -19.32 0.40 -11.35
CA LEU A 248 -20.44 0.40 -10.43
C LEU A 248 -21.03 1.78 -10.17
N GLU A 249 -20.26 2.85 -10.13
CA GLU A 249 -20.75 4.23 -10.13
C GLU A 249 -21.40 4.54 -11.48
N ALA A 250 -20.99 3.98 -12.62
CA ALA A 250 -21.76 4.09 -13.85
C ALA A 250 -23.08 3.30 -13.75
N LEU A 251 -23.09 2.13 -13.09
CA LEU A 251 -24.29 1.34 -12.79
C LEU A 251 -25.20 2.00 -11.73
N ILE A 252 -24.63 2.74 -10.78
CA ILE A 252 -25.30 3.44 -9.67
C ILE A 252 -25.75 4.85 -10.10
N THR A 253 -24.98 5.57 -10.90
CA THR A 253 -25.36 6.85 -11.54
C THR A 253 -26.44 6.60 -12.59
N ALA A 254 -26.38 5.46 -13.31
CA ALA A 254 -27.51 4.95 -14.09
C ALA A 254 -28.72 4.63 -13.20
N ALA A 255 -28.52 4.29 -11.93
CA ALA A 255 -29.56 4.07 -10.93
C ALA A 255 -30.04 5.35 -10.21
N GLU A 256 -29.46 6.53 -10.47
CA GLU A 256 -29.76 7.80 -9.78
C GLU A 256 -30.68 8.75 -10.57
N ILE A 257 -31.02 8.42 -11.82
CA ILE A 257 -31.94 9.24 -12.63
C ILE A 257 -33.15 8.41 -13.13
N THR A 258 -34.30 8.48 -12.46
CA THR A 258 -35.59 8.05 -13.05
C THR A 258 -36.77 8.72 -12.38
N ASN A 259 -37.61 9.33 -13.23
CA ASN A 259 -39.06 9.23 -13.09
C ASN A 259 -39.68 9.04 -14.49
N SER A 260 -40.71 8.20 -14.56
CA SER A 260 -41.71 7.98 -15.62
C SER A 260 -41.30 7.31 -16.97
N VAL A 261 -41.35 5.97 -16.95
CA VAL A 261 -42.22 5.05 -17.73
C VAL A 261 -42.99 5.57 -18.98
N GLU A 262 -43.06 4.68 -20.00
CA GLU A 262 -44.29 4.32 -20.77
C GLU A 262 -44.45 4.71 -22.26
N ALA A 263 -43.38 4.69 -23.09
CA ALA A 263 -43.55 4.87 -24.55
C ALA A 263 -42.49 4.21 -25.48
N LEU A 264 -41.73 3.20 -25.06
CA LEU A 264 -40.41 2.93 -25.67
C LEU A 264 -40.23 1.59 -26.41
N SER A 265 -41.27 1.07 -27.08
CA SER A 265 -41.08 -0.08 -28.00
C SER A 265 -40.65 0.31 -29.42
N THR A 266 -40.34 1.59 -29.68
CA THR A 266 -40.12 2.11 -31.06
C THR A 266 -38.92 3.07 -31.24
N GLN A 267 -38.00 3.22 -30.28
CA GLN A 267 -36.90 4.22 -30.38
C GLN A 267 -35.47 3.63 -30.35
N ALA A 268 -34.54 4.36 -31.00
CA ALA A 268 -33.13 4.00 -31.22
C ALA A 268 -32.33 3.75 -29.92
N VAL A 269 -31.22 2.99 -30.02
CA VAL A 269 -30.30 2.46 -28.98
C VAL A 269 -30.18 3.31 -27.69
N LYS A 270 -30.12 4.65 -27.81
CA LYS A 270 -30.10 5.59 -26.68
C LYS A 270 -31.31 5.50 -25.74
N GLY A 271 -32.50 5.16 -26.25
CA GLY A 271 -33.75 5.03 -25.48
C GLY A 271 -33.93 3.69 -24.77
N ARG A 272 -33.24 2.63 -25.22
CA ARG A 272 -33.29 1.28 -24.63
C ARG A 272 -32.65 1.26 -23.24
N TYR A 273 -31.46 1.86 -23.12
CA TYR A 273 -30.69 1.85 -21.87
C TYR A 273 -31.27 2.78 -20.80
N ALA A 274 -31.95 3.87 -21.20
CA ALA A 274 -32.75 4.69 -20.30
C ALA A 274 -33.91 3.90 -19.64
N ASN A 275 -34.44 2.88 -20.31
CA ASN A 275 -35.54 2.05 -19.82
C ASN A 275 -35.05 0.93 -18.86
N ILE A 276 -33.80 0.49 -19.02
CA ILE A 276 -33.09 -0.41 -18.10
C ILE A 276 -32.83 0.31 -16.77
N CYS A 277 -32.32 1.54 -16.83
CA CYS A 277 -32.12 2.42 -15.68
C CYS A 277 -33.43 2.59 -14.87
N SER A 278 -34.57 2.70 -15.58
CA SER A 278 -35.91 2.87 -15.01
C SER A 278 -36.45 1.69 -14.18
N LYS A 279 -36.25 0.44 -14.61
CA LYS A 279 -36.69 -0.74 -13.85
C LYS A 279 -35.87 -0.96 -12.58
N ILE A 280 -34.59 -0.59 -12.62
CA ILE A 280 -33.64 -0.80 -11.52
C ILE A 280 -33.86 0.23 -10.40
N MET A 281 -34.25 1.46 -10.75
CA MET A 281 -34.60 2.49 -9.78
C MET A 281 -35.73 2.10 -8.80
N ASN A 282 -36.74 1.38 -9.28
CA ASN A 282 -37.84 0.89 -8.43
C ASN A 282 -37.43 -0.28 -7.50
N ALA A 283 -36.31 -0.96 -7.79
CA ALA A 283 -35.83 -2.09 -7.00
C ALA A 283 -35.00 -1.66 -5.78
N ASN A 284 -34.36 -0.49 -5.80
CA ASN A 284 -33.58 0.03 -4.66
C ASN A 284 -34.45 0.61 -3.54
N VAL A 285 -35.69 1.02 -3.83
CA VAL A 285 -36.66 1.56 -2.85
C VAL A 285 -37.29 0.45 -1.99
N ARG A 286 -37.26 -0.79 -2.46
CA ARG A 286 -37.72 -1.96 -1.71
C ARG A 286 -36.46 -2.63 -1.14
N ASN A 287 -36.49 -3.12 0.10
CA ASN A 287 -35.41 -3.94 0.67
C ASN A 287 -35.30 -5.28 -0.08
N ILE A 288 -34.78 -5.29 -1.30
CA ILE A 288 -34.67 -6.48 -2.14
C ILE A 288 -33.24 -7.03 -2.06
N SER A 289 -33.11 -8.37 -1.98
CA SER A 289 -31.83 -9.07 -1.89
C SER A 289 -30.93 -8.82 -3.11
N PRO A 290 -29.58 -8.88 -2.95
CA PRO A 290 -28.62 -8.68 -4.05
C PRO A 290 -28.90 -9.53 -5.29
N ARG A 291 -29.32 -10.78 -5.10
CA ARG A 291 -29.72 -11.71 -6.16
C ARG A 291 -30.91 -11.22 -6.99
N ALA A 292 -31.91 -10.62 -6.36
CA ALA A 292 -33.08 -10.10 -7.07
C ALA A 292 -32.78 -8.78 -7.80
N LYS A 293 -31.79 -8.01 -7.32
CA LYS A 293 -31.23 -6.89 -8.09
C LYS A 293 -30.45 -7.37 -9.30
N ALA A 294 -29.58 -8.37 -9.13
CA ALA A 294 -28.88 -9.02 -10.24
C ALA A 294 -29.86 -9.52 -11.31
N MET A 295 -30.98 -10.12 -10.91
CA MET A 295 -32.03 -10.59 -11.83
C MET A 295 -32.65 -9.45 -12.65
N THR A 296 -32.81 -8.27 -12.05
CA THR A 296 -33.38 -7.10 -12.73
C THR A 296 -32.42 -6.56 -13.78
N VAL A 297 -31.12 -6.51 -13.45
CA VAL A 297 -30.06 -6.09 -14.38
C VAL A 297 -29.88 -7.12 -15.49
N PHE A 298 -29.86 -8.41 -15.15
CA PHE A 298 -29.75 -9.51 -16.11
C PHE A 298 -30.82 -9.42 -17.19
N LYS A 299 -32.11 -9.33 -16.81
CA LYS A 299 -33.24 -9.19 -17.74
C LYS A 299 -33.23 -7.89 -18.55
N ALA A 300 -32.45 -6.91 -18.13
CA ALA A 300 -32.29 -5.66 -18.84
C ALA A 300 -31.23 -5.79 -19.94
N ILE A 301 -30.15 -6.52 -19.66
CA ILE A 301 -29.06 -6.78 -20.61
C ILE A 301 -29.48 -7.86 -21.63
N ASP A 302 -30.26 -8.86 -21.21
CA ASP A 302 -30.85 -9.90 -22.05
C ASP A 302 -31.97 -9.30 -22.94
N VAL A 303 -31.56 -8.80 -24.11
CA VAL A 303 -32.43 -8.08 -25.04
C VAL A 303 -33.27 -9.04 -25.86
N ASN A 304 -32.67 -10.16 -26.26
CA ASN A 304 -33.33 -11.16 -27.10
C ASN A 304 -34.25 -12.09 -26.28
N HIS A 305 -34.22 -11.98 -24.95
CA HIS A 305 -35.02 -12.74 -24.00
C HIS A 305 -34.78 -14.26 -24.08
N ASP A 306 -33.55 -14.66 -24.39
CA ASP A 306 -33.15 -16.07 -24.44
C ASP A 306 -32.76 -16.63 -23.05
N ASN A 307 -32.78 -15.78 -22.01
CA ASN A 307 -32.33 -16.08 -20.63
C ASN A 307 -30.85 -16.44 -20.51
N GLU A 308 -30.06 -16.09 -21.52
CA GLU A 308 -28.61 -16.12 -21.53
C GLU A 308 -28.10 -14.70 -21.82
N LEU A 309 -26.85 -14.41 -21.44
CA LEU A 309 -26.20 -13.17 -21.83
C LEU A 309 -25.12 -13.49 -22.83
N SER A 310 -25.25 -12.97 -24.04
CA SER A 310 -24.17 -13.03 -25.01
C SER A 310 -23.10 -11.97 -24.72
N ILE A 311 -21.87 -12.22 -25.20
CA ILE A 311 -20.78 -11.24 -25.14
C ILE A 311 -21.19 -9.92 -25.79
N ALA A 312 -21.96 -9.97 -26.88
CA ALA A 312 -22.40 -8.78 -27.60
C ALA A 312 -23.37 -7.93 -26.77
N GLU A 313 -24.37 -8.55 -26.13
CA GLU A 313 -25.32 -7.84 -25.26
C GLU A 313 -24.63 -7.20 -24.06
N PHE A 314 -23.67 -7.91 -23.47
CA PHE A 314 -22.91 -7.39 -22.35
C PHE A 314 -21.95 -6.26 -22.78
N GLN A 315 -21.29 -6.37 -23.95
CA GLN A 315 -20.44 -5.31 -24.50
C GLN A 315 -21.25 -4.05 -24.84
N ASP A 316 -22.42 -4.21 -25.44
CA ASP A 316 -23.31 -3.10 -25.75
C ASP A 316 -23.77 -2.38 -24.48
N PHE A 317 -24.03 -3.14 -23.40
CA PHE A 317 -24.32 -2.60 -22.09
C PHE A 317 -23.13 -1.83 -21.48
N LEU A 318 -21.91 -2.37 -21.54
CA LEU A 318 -20.70 -1.70 -21.04
C LEU A 318 -20.41 -0.40 -21.80
N LEU A 319 -20.55 -0.42 -23.13
CA LEU A 319 -20.45 0.79 -23.97
C LEU A 319 -21.47 1.84 -23.57
N ALA A 320 -22.71 1.44 -23.28
CA ALA A 320 -23.77 2.34 -22.83
C ALA A 320 -23.47 2.94 -21.44
N CYS A 321 -22.74 2.22 -20.59
CA CYS A 321 -22.25 2.72 -19.31
C CYS A 321 -21.03 3.66 -19.43
N GLY A 322 -20.57 3.95 -20.65
CA GLY A 322 -19.45 4.86 -20.91
C GLY A 322 -18.08 4.20 -20.95
N ILE A 323 -18.02 2.86 -20.91
CA ILE A 323 -16.76 2.10 -20.98
C ILE A 323 -16.35 1.97 -22.44
N THR A 324 -15.13 2.39 -22.77
CA THR A 324 -14.63 2.39 -24.14
C THR A 324 -14.22 0.98 -24.60
N LYS A 325 -14.17 0.76 -25.93
CA LYS A 325 -13.72 -0.53 -26.49
C LYS A 325 -12.30 -0.92 -26.08
N HIS A 326 -11.43 0.05 -25.84
CA HIS A 326 -10.05 -0.18 -25.39
C HIS A 326 -10.01 -0.65 -23.92
N GLU A 327 -10.87 -0.12 -23.06
CA GLU A 327 -11.03 -0.56 -21.67
C GLU A 327 -11.67 -1.96 -21.60
N MET A 328 -12.60 -2.29 -22.52
CA MET A 328 -13.16 -3.64 -22.60
C MET A 328 -12.14 -4.71 -23.00
N GLN A 329 -11.15 -4.37 -23.85
CA GLN A 329 -10.09 -5.31 -24.28
C GLN A 329 -9.03 -5.60 -23.22
N SER A 330 -8.88 -4.71 -22.23
CA SER A 330 -8.00 -4.88 -21.07
C SER A 330 -8.72 -5.46 -19.85
N SER A 331 -10.03 -5.70 -19.97
CA SER A 331 -10.90 -5.98 -18.84
C SER A 331 -10.99 -7.47 -18.52
N LEU A 332 -10.55 -7.81 -17.31
CA LEU A 332 -10.81 -9.06 -16.58
C LEU A 332 -12.32 -9.40 -16.44
N MET A 333 -13.25 -8.57 -16.93
CA MET A 333 -14.69 -8.72 -16.68
C MET A 333 -15.39 -9.59 -17.71
N LEU A 334 -14.99 -9.52 -18.98
CA LEU A 334 -15.49 -10.46 -19.98
C LEU A 334 -14.97 -11.85 -19.66
N ASP A 335 -13.68 -11.97 -19.35
CA ASP A 335 -13.10 -13.23 -18.90
C ASP A 335 -13.69 -13.70 -17.55
N GLY A 336 -14.01 -12.78 -16.64
CA GLY A 336 -14.57 -13.13 -15.32
C GLY A 336 -16.04 -13.55 -15.33
N LEU A 337 -16.88 -12.97 -16.20
CA LEU A 337 -18.29 -13.37 -16.31
C LEU A 337 -18.44 -14.60 -17.21
N PHE A 338 -17.73 -14.64 -18.32
CA PHE A 338 -17.89 -15.67 -19.33
C PHE A 338 -16.95 -16.86 -19.11
N GLU A 339 -15.78 -16.67 -18.50
CA GLU A 339 -14.79 -17.73 -18.24
C GLU A 339 -14.45 -18.54 -19.51
N GLY A 340 -14.33 -17.85 -20.65
CA GLY A 340 -14.10 -18.47 -21.96
C GLY A 340 -15.35 -19.07 -22.63
N ARG A 341 -16.53 -18.97 -22.00
CA ARG A 341 -17.82 -19.33 -22.62
C ARG A 341 -18.30 -18.23 -23.57
N LYS A 342 -19.20 -18.59 -24.49
CA LYS A 342 -19.81 -17.63 -25.43
C LYS A 342 -21.03 -16.90 -24.86
N VAL A 343 -21.62 -17.50 -23.83
CA VAL A 343 -22.85 -17.07 -23.17
C VAL A 343 -22.69 -17.25 -21.65
N ALA A 344 -23.33 -16.40 -20.87
CA ALA A 344 -23.38 -16.48 -19.41
C ALA A 344 -24.83 -16.64 -18.94
N THR A 345 -25.07 -17.59 -18.04
CA THR A 345 -26.42 -17.80 -17.47
C THR A 345 -26.72 -16.76 -16.39
N PHE A 346 -27.98 -16.71 -15.94
CA PHE A 346 -28.33 -15.88 -14.79
C PHE A 346 -27.53 -16.23 -13.53
N GLU A 347 -27.21 -17.51 -13.29
CA GLU A 347 -26.40 -17.89 -12.12
C GLU A 347 -24.97 -17.36 -12.23
N ASP A 348 -24.37 -17.48 -13.42
CA ASP A 348 -23.03 -16.92 -13.69
C ASP A 348 -23.03 -15.40 -13.48
N PHE A 349 -24.03 -14.72 -14.05
CA PHE A 349 -24.20 -13.28 -13.89
C PHE A 349 -24.50 -12.89 -12.45
N CYS A 350 -25.32 -13.65 -11.72
CA CYS A 350 -25.66 -13.36 -10.34
C CYS A 350 -24.43 -13.51 -9.43
N ALA A 351 -23.65 -14.58 -9.61
CA ALA A 351 -22.42 -14.80 -8.86
C ALA A 351 -21.41 -13.67 -9.17
N TRP A 352 -21.18 -13.37 -10.45
CA TRP A 352 -20.31 -12.28 -10.87
C TRP A 352 -20.79 -10.91 -10.36
N PHE A 353 -22.08 -10.62 -10.50
CA PHE A 353 -22.70 -9.35 -10.12
C PHE A 353 -22.63 -9.17 -8.62
N THR A 354 -23.04 -10.16 -7.82
CA THR A 354 -22.98 -10.07 -6.35
C THR A 354 -21.55 -9.96 -5.84
N LYS A 355 -20.62 -10.77 -6.37
CA LYS A 355 -19.19 -10.69 -6.07
C LYS A 355 -18.59 -9.31 -6.34
N ASN A 356 -19.03 -8.62 -7.39
CA ASN A 356 -18.54 -7.28 -7.72
C ASN A 356 -19.38 -6.13 -7.12
N TRP A 357 -20.66 -6.37 -6.79
CA TRP A 357 -21.64 -5.41 -6.22
C TRP A 357 -21.50 -5.25 -4.71
N ILE A 358 -21.12 -6.31 -3.99
CA ILE A 358 -20.95 -6.24 -2.54
C ILE A 358 -19.70 -5.43 -2.17
N HIS A 359 -18.71 -5.37 -3.07
CA HIS A 359 -17.38 -4.79 -2.82
C HIS A 359 -17.29 -3.26 -2.95
N SER A 360 -18.43 -2.61 -3.12
CA SER A 360 -18.61 -1.25 -3.60
C SER A 360 -19.80 -0.54 -2.94
N ASN A 361 -20.61 -1.27 -2.17
CA ASN A 361 -21.65 -0.67 -1.35
C ASN A 361 -20.94 0.19 -0.31
N SER A 362 -21.10 1.49 -0.45
CA SER A 362 -20.80 2.43 0.60
C SER A 362 -21.88 2.29 1.69
N VAL A 363 -21.47 1.85 2.87
CA VAL A 363 -22.34 1.84 4.05
C VAL A 363 -22.39 3.26 4.58
N THR A 364 -23.54 3.91 4.41
CA THR A 364 -23.76 5.22 5.03
C THR A 364 -24.20 5.03 6.48
N ILE A 365 -23.46 5.60 7.41
CA ILE A 365 -23.76 5.56 8.84
C ILE A 365 -23.98 6.98 9.37
N PRO A 366 -24.96 7.19 10.27
CA PRO A 366 -25.19 8.50 10.89
C PRO A 366 -24.04 8.91 11.83
N HIS A 367 -23.40 7.93 12.46
CA HIS A 367 -22.23 8.16 13.31
C HIS A 367 -21.46 6.86 13.51
N MET A 368 -20.14 6.95 13.64
CA MET A 368 -19.29 5.81 13.97
C MET A 368 -19.73 5.17 15.30
N PRO A 369 -19.87 3.82 15.38
CA PRO A 369 -20.13 3.15 16.64
C PRO A 369 -19.09 3.55 17.70
N LYS A 370 -19.57 3.90 18.90
CA LYS A 370 -18.71 4.38 20.01
C LYS A 370 -17.89 3.28 20.67
N THR A 371 -18.33 2.03 20.57
CA THR A 371 -17.67 0.90 21.23
C THR A 371 -16.74 0.16 20.27
N PRO A 372 -15.57 -0.33 20.72
CA PRO A 372 -14.68 -1.14 19.88
C PRO A 372 -15.37 -2.38 19.31
N ARG A 373 -16.25 -3.03 20.09
CA ARG A 373 -17.04 -4.18 19.64
C ARG A 373 -18.01 -3.79 18.52
N GLY A 374 -18.66 -2.62 18.62
CA GLY A 374 -19.54 -2.11 17.57
C GLY A 374 -18.79 -1.75 16.29
N GLN A 375 -17.61 -1.14 16.42
CA GLN A 375 -16.75 -0.83 15.27
C GLN A 375 -16.26 -2.10 14.57
N ALA A 376 -15.80 -3.09 15.34
CA ALA A 376 -15.39 -4.38 14.79
C ALA A 376 -16.56 -5.12 14.12
N LYS A 377 -17.77 -5.06 14.71
CA LYS A 377 -18.96 -5.70 14.16
C LYS A 377 -19.36 -5.10 12.82
N MET A 378 -19.35 -3.77 12.73
CA MET A 378 -19.60 -3.07 11.48
C MET A 378 -18.62 -3.52 10.37
N ILE A 379 -17.32 -3.62 10.66
CA ILE A 379 -16.35 -4.12 9.68
C ILE A 379 -16.60 -5.57 9.31
N PHE A 380 -16.89 -6.42 10.30
CA PHE A 380 -17.21 -7.82 10.06
C PHE A 380 -18.40 -7.96 9.10
N ASP A 381 -19.47 -7.21 9.36
CA ASP A 381 -20.68 -7.23 8.53
C ASP A 381 -20.45 -6.63 7.13
N THR A 382 -19.48 -5.73 6.97
CA THR A 382 -19.06 -5.24 5.64
C THR A 382 -18.22 -6.28 4.87
N LEU A 383 -17.52 -7.17 5.58
CA LEU A 383 -16.68 -8.21 4.97
C LEU A 383 -17.46 -9.48 4.63
N ASP A 384 -18.37 -9.88 5.53
CA ASP A 384 -19.30 -11.01 5.43
C ASP A 384 -20.33 -10.74 4.34
N SER A 385 -19.90 -11.01 3.11
CA SER A 385 -20.55 -10.60 1.88
C SER A 385 -21.82 -11.40 1.64
N ASP A 386 -21.82 -12.67 2.02
CA ASP A 386 -22.98 -13.55 1.94
C ASP A 386 -23.89 -13.49 3.18
N SER A 387 -23.49 -12.73 4.21
CA SER A 387 -24.18 -12.61 5.50
C SER A 387 -24.37 -13.97 6.19
N SER A 388 -23.41 -14.88 5.99
CA SER A 388 -23.39 -16.19 6.64
C SER A 388 -23.18 -16.11 8.15
N GLY A 389 -22.64 -14.98 8.64
CA GLY A 389 -22.21 -14.80 10.01
C GLY A 389 -20.79 -15.26 10.29
N TYR A 390 -20.07 -15.68 9.24
CA TYR A 390 -18.69 -16.17 9.27
C TYR A 390 -17.89 -15.57 8.12
N LEU A 391 -16.57 -15.40 8.30
CA LEU A 391 -15.68 -15.01 7.21
C LEU A 391 -14.95 -16.22 6.66
N ASP A 392 -15.11 -16.49 5.37
CA ASP A 392 -14.41 -17.60 4.72
C ASP A 392 -13.03 -17.21 4.15
N VAL A 393 -12.35 -18.17 3.50
CA VAL A 393 -11.04 -17.92 2.88
C VAL A 393 -11.14 -16.90 1.76
N GLU A 394 -12.21 -16.91 0.97
CA GLU A 394 -12.38 -16.05 -0.20
C GLU A 394 -12.61 -14.59 0.23
N GLU A 395 -13.46 -14.35 1.23
CA GLU A 395 -13.72 -13.03 1.80
C GLU A 395 -12.48 -12.45 2.46
N LEU A 396 -11.72 -13.29 3.17
CA LEU A 396 -10.45 -12.89 3.77
C LEU A 396 -9.38 -12.64 2.69
N GLU A 397 -9.33 -13.46 1.64
CA GLU A 397 -8.44 -13.26 0.49
C GLU A 397 -8.73 -11.93 -0.18
N HIS A 398 -10.00 -11.63 -0.44
CA HIS A 398 -10.42 -10.37 -1.02
C HIS A 398 -9.98 -9.17 -0.19
N LEU A 399 -10.13 -9.23 1.14
CA LEU A 399 -9.63 -8.21 2.04
C LEU A 399 -8.11 -8.03 1.94
N LEU A 400 -7.34 -9.12 2.02
CA LEU A 400 -5.88 -9.05 2.02
C LEU A 400 -5.33 -8.60 0.65
N VAL A 401 -5.91 -9.08 -0.45
CA VAL A 401 -5.59 -8.64 -1.81
C VAL A 401 -5.92 -7.16 -1.99
N SER A 402 -7.04 -6.67 -1.46
CA SER A 402 -7.35 -5.23 -1.48
C SER A 402 -6.27 -4.41 -0.76
N TRP A 403 -5.61 -4.98 0.24
CA TRP A 403 -4.47 -4.38 0.93
C TRP A 403 -3.11 -4.68 0.27
N GLY A 404 -3.08 -5.20 -0.96
CA GLY A 404 -1.84 -5.47 -1.70
C GLY A 404 -1.00 -6.60 -1.12
N LEU A 405 -1.62 -7.55 -0.42
CA LEU A 405 -1.01 -8.82 -0.04
C LEU A 405 -1.30 -9.89 -1.11
N PRO A 406 -0.38 -10.85 -1.32
CA PRO A 406 -0.63 -11.94 -2.25
C PRO A 406 -1.69 -12.90 -1.69
N SER A 407 -2.56 -13.39 -2.57
CA SER A 407 -3.70 -14.27 -2.26
C SER A 407 -3.31 -15.52 -1.47
N ASN A 408 -2.16 -16.11 -1.81
CA ASN A 408 -1.64 -17.29 -1.13
C ASN A 408 -1.27 -17.07 0.36
N GLU A 409 -1.25 -15.83 0.86
CA GLU A 409 -1.08 -15.53 2.28
C GLU A 409 -2.39 -15.61 3.08
N ALA A 410 -3.55 -15.58 2.42
CA ALA A 410 -4.87 -15.59 3.07
C ALA A 410 -5.15 -16.91 3.79
N ALA A 411 -4.85 -18.05 3.17
CA ALA A 411 -5.01 -19.36 3.79
C ALA A 411 -4.15 -19.52 5.06
N GLY A 412 -2.92 -18.99 5.03
CA GLY A 412 -2.04 -18.96 6.21
C GLY A 412 -2.57 -18.04 7.31
N TYR A 413 -3.20 -16.93 6.92
CA TYR A 413 -3.80 -15.98 7.83
C TYR A 413 -5.05 -16.54 8.52
N LEU A 414 -5.95 -17.17 7.75
CA LEU A 414 -7.11 -17.89 8.27
C LEU A 414 -6.66 -18.92 9.31
N LYS A 415 -5.74 -19.81 8.94
CA LYS A 415 -5.23 -20.87 9.82
C LYS A 415 -4.61 -20.35 11.13
N GLN A 416 -4.04 -19.15 11.14
CA GLN A 416 -3.43 -18.59 12.34
C GLN A 416 -4.48 -18.06 13.34
N HIS A 417 -5.62 -17.62 12.83
CA HIS A 417 -6.63 -16.87 13.57
C HIS A 417 -7.90 -17.66 13.85
N ASP A 418 -8.20 -18.67 13.04
CA ASP A 418 -9.19 -19.74 13.27
C ASP A 418 -8.74 -20.60 14.47
N LYS A 419 -9.41 -20.46 15.61
CA LYS A 419 -9.07 -21.13 16.88
C LYS A 419 -9.82 -22.43 17.08
N ASP A 420 -10.99 -22.53 16.50
CA ASP A 420 -11.82 -23.73 16.60
C ASP A 420 -11.62 -24.69 15.41
N GLU A 421 -10.74 -24.34 14.47
CA GLU A 421 -10.44 -25.10 13.24
C GLU A 421 -11.67 -25.28 12.34
N SER A 422 -12.63 -24.34 12.42
CA SER A 422 -13.86 -24.34 11.63
C SER A 422 -13.64 -24.07 10.14
N LYS A 423 -12.44 -23.62 9.75
CA LYS A 423 -12.08 -23.11 8.42
C LYS A 423 -12.81 -21.80 8.05
N THR A 424 -13.39 -21.15 9.03
CA THR A 424 -14.06 -19.85 8.93
C THR A 424 -13.67 -19.00 10.12
N ILE A 425 -13.91 -17.69 10.08
CA ILE A 425 -13.71 -16.80 11.24
C ILE A 425 -15.05 -16.30 11.71
N ASP A 426 -15.43 -16.61 12.94
CA ASP A 426 -16.63 -16.04 13.54
C ASP A 426 -16.39 -14.59 14.04
N PHE A 427 -17.46 -13.88 14.41
CA PHE A 427 -17.33 -12.51 14.91
C PHE A 427 -16.48 -12.41 16.20
N GLN A 428 -16.53 -13.40 17.07
CA GLN A 428 -15.81 -13.39 18.34
C GLN A 428 -14.31 -13.56 18.12
N GLU A 429 -13.90 -14.43 17.21
CA GLU A 429 -12.54 -14.61 16.72
C GLU A 429 -12.04 -13.37 16.01
N PHE A 430 -12.84 -12.79 15.12
CA PHE A 430 -12.52 -11.55 14.43
C PHE A 430 -12.26 -10.40 15.43
N TYR A 431 -13.14 -10.23 16.41
CA TYR A 431 -13.00 -9.19 17.42
C TYR A 431 -11.77 -9.41 18.32
N THR A 432 -11.60 -10.64 18.83
CA THR A 432 -10.62 -10.95 19.89
C THR A 432 -9.22 -11.22 19.33
N HIS A 433 -9.14 -11.91 18.20
CA HIS A 433 -7.88 -12.41 17.64
C HIS A 433 -7.41 -11.62 16.43
N MET A 434 -8.23 -10.75 15.84
CA MET A 434 -7.86 -9.92 14.69
C MET A 434 -7.96 -8.39 14.94
N PRO A 435 -7.57 -7.86 16.12
CA PRO A 435 -7.71 -6.43 16.45
C PRO A 435 -6.95 -5.49 15.53
N THR A 436 -5.92 -5.97 14.86
CA THR A 436 -5.14 -5.17 13.92
C THR A 436 -5.81 -5.05 12.56
N VAL A 437 -6.62 -6.05 12.18
CA VAL A 437 -7.36 -6.10 10.91
C VAL A 437 -8.52 -5.13 10.98
N TRP A 438 -9.42 -5.30 11.93
CA TRP A 438 -10.64 -4.48 11.97
C TRP A 438 -10.35 -3.02 12.33
N LYS A 439 -9.34 -2.73 13.16
CA LYS A 439 -8.92 -1.34 13.43
C LYS A 439 -8.40 -0.64 12.19
N PHE A 440 -7.61 -1.35 11.37
CA PHE A 440 -7.10 -0.78 10.13
C PHE A 440 -8.21 -0.66 9.07
N ALA A 441 -9.06 -1.68 8.96
CA ALA A 441 -10.17 -1.71 8.03
C ALA A 441 -11.13 -0.53 8.21
N ILE A 442 -11.35 -0.03 9.44
CA ILE A 442 -12.14 1.19 9.67
C ILE A 442 -11.60 2.37 8.89
N GLN A 443 -10.30 2.69 9.07
CA GLN A 443 -9.69 3.82 8.38
C GLN A 443 -9.63 3.57 6.87
N SER A 444 -9.23 2.36 6.47
CA SER A 444 -9.16 1.94 5.07
C SER A 444 -10.51 2.12 4.37
N PHE A 445 -11.60 1.61 4.96
CA PHE A 445 -12.94 1.67 4.36
C PHE A 445 -13.50 3.09 4.32
N ILE A 446 -13.16 3.95 5.28
CA ILE A 446 -13.51 5.37 5.23
C ILE A 446 -12.74 6.06 4.09
N ASP A 447 -11.43 5.85 4.00
CA ASP A 447 -10.58 6.44 2.94
C ASP A 447 -10.99 5.94 1.54
N GLU A 448 -11.47 4.69 1.45
CA GLU A 448 -12.01 4.06 0.24
C GLU A 448 -13.41 4.58 -0.15
N GLY A 449 -14.10 5.24 0.77
CA GLY A 449 -15.51 5.62 0.64
C GLY A 449 -16.48 4.43 0.74
N LYS A 450 -16.02 3.27 1.24
CA LYS A 450 -16.88 2.14 1.61
C LYS A 450 -17.68 2.41 2.88
N ILE A 451 -17.23 3.32 3.72
CA ILE A 451 -18.00 3.84 4.87
C ILE A 451 -18.13 5.35 4.70
N ILE A 452 -19.36 5.83 4.61
CA ILE A 452 -19.68 7.26 4.52
C ILE A 452 -20.33 7.67 5.84
N ILE A 453 -19.73 8.64 6.53
CA ILE A 453 -20.32 9.21 7.74
C ILE A 453 -21.16 10.41 7.30
N SER A 454 -22.48 10.30 7.36
CA SER A 454 -23.38 11.42 7.07
C SER A 454 -23.29 12.44 8.22
N ASN A 455 -22.83 13.65 7.92
CA ASN A 455 -22.83 14.77 8.88
C ASN A 455 -24.23 15.22 9.26
#